data_AF-A0A7I7LG25-F1
#
_entry.id   AF-A0A7I7LG25-F1
#
_cell.length_a   1.000
_cell.length_b   1.000
_cell.length_c   1.000
_cell.angle_alpha   90.00
_cell.angle_beta   90.00
_cell.angle_gamma   90.00
#
_symmetry.space_group_name_H-M   'P 1'
#
loop_
_entity.id
_entity.type
_entity.pdbx_description
1 polymer ?
#
loop_
_entity_poly.entity_id
_entity_poly.type
_entity_poly.pdbx_seq_one_letter_code
_entity_poly.pdbx_strand_id
1 'polypeptide(L)'
;MLAEAYHGQYLSFNLNLNLPPPCSTGFLPAQQQRVPTFEDYPNRPAGDLYCRVPQDSPLNVHGARNIPCETVPGKRAPTVKLCESNEQYAPLNDGYNWKGDPNSTLSGQDIPQLPPGPPPPAAAGPGGAPPPPIAAAEYDPATGTYTGPDGRQYTRSDLAQTAPKDQTWQSMLLPPPVP
;
A
#
# COMPACT_ATOMS: atom_id res chain seq x y z
N MET A 1 -32.50 -36.79 31.76
CA MET A 1 -31.13 -37.32 31.67
C MET A 1 -31.05 -38.22 30.45
N LEU A 2 -30.54 -37.72 29.34
CA LEU A 2 -30.07 -38.56 28.24
C LEU A 2 -28.56 -38.29 28.18
N ALA A 3 -27.77 -39.25 28.65
CA ALA A 3 -26.32 -39.19 28.62
C ALA A 3 -25.86 -39.70 27.25
N GLU A 4 -25.25 -38.81 26.46
CA GLU A 4 -24.63 -39.18 25.20
C GLU A 4 -23.40 -40.06 25.48
N ALA A 5 -23.35 -41.28 24.92
CA ALA A 5 -22.38 -42.32 25.24
C ALA A 5 -21.03 -42.22 24.50
N TYR A 6 -20.72 -41.08 23.88
CA TYR A 6 -19.47 -40.90 23.15
C TYR A 6 -18.66 -39.74 23.74
N HIS A 7 -17.59 -40.07 24.47
CA HIS A 7 -16.53 -39.14 24.79
C HIS A 7 -15.70 -38.86 23.53
N GLY A 8 -16.23 -38.02 22.65
CA GLY A 8 -15.42 -37.46 21.56
C GLY A 8 -14.20 -36.78 22.18
N GLN A 9 -13.00 -37.11 21.70
CA GLN A 9 -11.79 -36.39 22.13
C GLN A 9 -12.02 -34.91 21.81
N TYR A 10 -12.04 -34.07 22.85
CA TYR A 10 -12.22 -32.63 22.70
C TYR A 10 -10.93 -32.02 22.11
N LEU A 11 -10.70 -32.28 20.82
CA LEU A 11 -9.60 -31.71 20.06
C LEU A 11 -9.95 -30.26 19.74
N SER A 12 -9.62 -29.37 20.67
CA SER A 12 -9.58 -27.95 20.38
C SER A 12 -8.29 -27.65 19.63
N PHE A 13 -8.38 -27.56 18.30
CA PHE A 13 -7.30 -27.00 17.49
C PHE A 13 -7.28 -25.48 17.70
N ASN A 14 -6.62 -25.04 18.76
CA ASN A 14 -6.25 -23.64 18.93
C ASN A 14 -5.12 -23.32 17.95
N LEU A 15 -5.48 -23.26 16.67
CA LEU A 15 -4.58 -23.07 15.56
C LEU A 15 -4.20 -21.58 15.53
N ASN A 16 -3.05 -21.23 16.13
CA ASN A 16 -2.42 -19.90 15.99
C ASN A 16 -1.83 -19.69 14.59
N LEU A 17 -2.56 -20.11 13.55
CA LEU A 17 -2.16 -19.91 12.17
C LEU A 17 -2.32 -18.42 11.87
N ASN A 18 -1.23 -17.77 11.47
CA ASN A 18 -1.19 -16.33 11.22
C ASN A 18 -1.52 -15.47 12.47
N LEU A 19 -1.14 -15.92 13.66
CA LEU A 19 -1.14 -15.08 14.87
C LEU A 19 0.29 -14.94 15.40
N PRO A 20 0.95 -13.77 15.26
CA PRO A 20 0.48 -12.54 14.61
C PRO A 20 0.34 -12.69 13.09
N PRO A 21 -0.46 -11.82 12.44
CA PRO A 21 -0.66 -11.91 10.99
C PRO A 21 0.66 -11.73 10.24
N PRO A 22 0.79 -12.36 9.06
CA PRO A 22 1.95 -12.18 8.22
C PRO A 22 2.05 -10.71 7.79
N CYS A 23 3.27 -10.21 7.74
CA CYS A 23 3.55 -8.88 7.25
C CYS A 23 3.69 -8.89 5.73
N SER A 24 2.84 -8.16 5.02
CA SER A 24 2.94 -7.95 3.57
C SER A 24 3.63 -6.64 3.20
N THR A 25 3.71 -5.67 4.13
CA THR A 25 4.35 -4.37 3.89
C THR A 25 5.85 -4.53 3.64
N GLY A 26 6.34 -4.01 2.51
CA GLY A 26 7.74 -4.14 2.10
C GLY A 26 8.05 -5.38 1.24
N PHE A 27 7.02 -6.13 0.85
CA PHE A 27 7.11 -7.25 -0.09
C PHE A 27 6.44 -6.91 -1.43
N LEU A 28 6.76 -7.70 -2.46
CA LEU A 28 6.16 -7.54 -3.78
C LEU A 28 4.64 -7.73 -3.73
N PRO A 29 3.88 -6.92 -4.50
CA PRO A 29 2.43 -7.04 -4.56
C PRO A 29 2.00 -8.42 -5.09
N ALA A 30 0.80 -8.85 -4.72
CA ALA A 30 0.29 -10.18 -5.05
C ALA A 30 0.32 -10.49 -6.55
N GLN A 31 0.14 -9.49 -7.42
CA GLN A 31 0.18 -9.65 -8.88
C GLN A 31 1.59 -9.97 -9.41
N GLN A 32 2.64 -9.65 -8.65
CA GLN A 32 4.03 -9.98 -8.98
C GLN A 32 4.50 -11.26 -8.28
N GLN A 33 3.67 -11.85 -7.41
CA GLN A 33 3.98 -13.13 -6.78
C GLN A 33 3.75 -14.26 -7.78
N ARG A 34 4.64 -15.26 -7.74
CA ARG A 34 4.58 -16.39 -8.66
C ARG A 34 3.39 -17.28 -8.33
N VAL A 35 2.73 -17.80 -9.36
CA VAL A 35 1.73 -18.85 -9.17
C VAL A 35 2.41 -20.20 -8.96
N PRO A 36 1.83 -21.12 -8.16
CA PRO A 36 2.43 -22.42 -7.86
C PRO A 36 2.65 -23.34 -9.06
N THR A 37 2.15 -23.00 -10.25
CA THR A 37 2.24 -23.84 -11.46
C THR A 37 3.51 -23.58 -12.28
N PHE A 38 4.33 -22.59 -11.89
CA PHE A 38 5.53 -22.21 -12.61
C PHE A 38 6.76 -22.96 -12.08
N GLU A 39 7.49 -23.64 -12.97
CA GLU A 39 8.64 -24.50 -12.63
C GLU A 39 10.01 -23.90 -13.06
N ASP A 40 10.04 -22.69 -13.59
CA ASP A 40 11.26 -21.96 -13.98
C ASP A 40 11.96 -21.27 -12.80
N TYR A 41 13.21 -20.84 -13.02
CA TYR A 41 14.09 -20.23 -12.02
C TYR A 41 14.50 -18.80 -12.44
N PRO A 42 13.64 -17.80 -12.23
CA PRO A 42 13.97 -16.42 -12.56
C PRO A 42 15.05 -15.86 -11.64
N ASN A 43 15.77 -14.84 -12.13
CA ASN A 43 16.71 -14.10 -11.30
C ASN A 43 16.00 -13.43 -10.12
N ARG A 44 16.67 -13.36 -8.98
CA ARG A 44 16.18 -12.64 -7.81
C ARG A 44 15.96 -11.16 -8.16
N PRO A 45 14.82 -10.55 -7.78
CA PRO A 45 14.63 -9.10 -7.89
C PRO A 45 15.77 -8.34 -7.21
N ALA A 46 16.24 -7.27 -7.85
CA ALA A 46 17.26 -6.41 -7.26
C ALA A 46 16.73 -5.75 -5.98
N GLY A 47 17.60 -5.60 -4.98
CA GLY A 47 17.25 -4.96 -3.71
C GLY A 47 16.78 -5.92 -2.61
N ASP A 48 16.38 -5.30 -1.50
CA ASP A 48 16.03 -5.97 -0.25
C ASP A 48 14.51 -6.01 -0.06
N LEU A 49 14.01 -7.20 0.29
CA LEU A 49 12.62 -7.47 0.60
C LEU A 49 12.52 -7.90 2.06
N TYR A 50 11.82 -7.13 2.88
CA TYR A 50 11.64 -7.41 4.30
C TYR A 50 10.39 -6.70 4.81
N CYS A 51 9.94 -7.07 6.01
CA CYS A 51 8.79 -6.44 6.63
C CYS A 51 9.11 -5.00 7.05
N ARG A 52 8.43 -4.02 6.44
CA ARG A 52 8.71 -2.58 6.60
C ARG A 52 7.65 -1.81 7.39
N VAL A 53 7.28 -2.34 8.54
CA VAL A 53 6.35 -1.72 9.52
C VAL A 53 7.14 -1.13 10.71
N PRO A 54 6.53 -0.39 11.65
CA PRO A 54 7.25 0.12 12.83
C PRO A 54 7.97 -0.98 13.62
N GLN A 55 9.09 -0.65 14.28
CA GLN A 55 9.89 -1.64 15.03
C GLN A 55 9.13 -2.26 16.20
N ASP A 56 8.24 -1.49 16.82
CA ASP A 56 7.32 -1.87 17.88
C ASP A 56 6.04 -2.59 17.39
N SER A 57 5.85 -2.72 16.07
CA SER A 57 4.72 -3.44 15.51
C SER A 57 4.73 -4.92 15.92
N PRO A 58 3.59 -5.50 16.30
CA PRO A 58 3.47 -6.92 16.64
C PRO A 58 3.63 -7.83 15.41
N LEU A 59 3.68 -7.28 14.19
CA LEU A 59 3.84 -8.04 12.95
C LEU A 59 5.30 -8.39 12.73
N ASN A 60 5.63 -9.67 12.57
CA ASN A 60 6.99 -10.13 12.27
C ASN A 60 8.04 -9.52 13.23
N VAL A 61 7.86 -9.71 14.53
CA VAL A 61 8.69 -9.13 15.61
C VAL A 61 10.17 -9.52 15.52
N HIS A 62 10.47 -10.69 14.93
CA HIS A 62 11.83 -11.19 14.69
C HIS A 62 12.31 -10.93 13.25
N GLY A 63 11.63 -10.04 12.51
CA GLY A 63 12.01 -9.68 11.15
C GLY A 63 13.26 -8.81 11.08
N ALA A 64 13.82 -8.67 9.87
CA ALA A 64 15.09 -7.99 9.62
C ALA A 64 15.17 -6.58 10.23
N ARG A 65 14.07 -5.80 10.21
CA ARG A 65 14.03 -4.44 10.78
C ARG A 65 14.42 -4.34 12.26
N ASN A 66 14.31 -5.45 13.00
CA ASN A 66 14.57 -5.52 14.44
C ASN A 66 15.89 -6.22 14.78
N ILE A 67 16.72 -6.56 13.78
CA ILE A 67 18.05 -7.14 13.99
C ILE A 67 18.93 -6.09 14.67
N PRO A 68 19.60 -6.43 15.80
CA PRO A 68 20.54 -5.52 16.44
C PRO A 68 21.77 -5.30 15.54
N CYS A 69 22.20 -4.06 15.43
CA CYS A 69 23.42 -3.70 14.71
C CYS A 69 24.65 -4.09 15.55
N GLU A 70 25.54 -4.89 14.97
CA GLU A 70 26.75 -5.38 15.66
C GLU A 70 27.69 -4.24 16.07
N THR A 71 27.86 -3.24 15.20
CA THR A 71 28.80 -2.13 15.37
C THR A 71 28.23 -0.94 16.13
N VAL A 72 26.90 -0.85 16.31
CA VAL A 72 26.22 0.31 16.91
C VAL A 72 25.26 -0.17 18.01
N PRO A 73 25.70 -0.18 19.28
CA PRO A 73 24.88 -0.59 20.40
C PRO A 73 23.56 0.18 20.47
N GLY A 74 22.45 -0.54 20.65
CA GLY A 74 21.11 0.04 20.77
C GLY A 74 20.42 0.36 19.44
N LYS A 75 21.15 0.35 18.31
CA LYS A 75 20.56 0.51 16.98
C LYS A 75 20.06 -0.82 16.43
N ARG A 76 18.92 -0.79 15.75
CA ARG A 76 18.35 -1.91 15.01
C ARG A 76 18.08 -1.48 13.59
N ALA A 77 18.48 -2.30 12.62
CA ALA A 77 18.28 -1.98 11.21
C ALA A 77 18.18 -3.25 10.35
N PRO A 78 17.49 -3.18 9.20
CA PRO A 78 17.31 -4.32 8.30
C PRO A 78 18.54 -4.66 7.47
N THR A 79 19.50 -3.74 7.31
CA THR A 79 20.68 -3.93 6.47
C THR A 79 21.93 -3.42 7.18
N VAL A 80 23.08 -4.02 6.86
CA VAL A 80 24.39 -3.59 7.39
C VAL A 80 24.68 -2.14 7.00
N LYS A 81 24.34 -1.74 5.77
CA LYS A 81 24.52 -0.36 5.30
C LYS A 81 23.73 0.64 6.16
N LEU A 82 22.49 0.33 6.53
CA LEU A 82 21.72 1.19 7.43
C LEU A 82 22.26 1.12 8.86
N CYS A 83 22.77 -0.02 9.31
CA CYS A 83 23.46 -0.09 10.61
C CYS A 83 24.66 0.85 10.69
N GLU A 84 25.52 0.86 9.67
CA GLU A 84 26.74 1.67 9.61
C GLU A 84 26.50 3.15 9.27
N SER A 85 25.30 3.52 8.82
CA SER A 85 24.95 4.91 8.54
C SER A 85 24.48 5.69 9.78
N ASN A 86 24.37 7.01 9.67
CA ASN A 86 23.73 7.87 10.68
C ASN A 86 22.20 7.93 10.55
N GLU A 87 21.62 7.27 9.54
CA GLU A 87 20.19 7.28 9.30
C GLU A 87 19.47 6.27 10.18
N GLN A 88 18.21 6.55 10.49
CA GLN A 88 17.36 5.63 11.24
C GLN A 88 16.36 4.93 10.34
N TYR A 89 15.94 3.74 10.79
CA TYR A 89 14.92 2.97 10.11
C TYR A 89 13.60 3.76 10.04
N ALA A 90 13.09 3.94 8.82
CA ALA A 90 11.80 4.55 8.55
C ALA A 90 10.83 3.50 7.97
N PRO A 91 9.67 3.25 8.62
CA PRO A 91 8.67 2.31 8.12
C PRO A 91 7.97 2.83 6.86
N LEU A 92 7.36 1.92 6.10
CA LEU A 92 6.51 2.25 4.96
C LEU A 92 5.09 2.60 5.40
N ASN A 93 4.49 1.78 6.28
CA ASN A 93 3.15 1.99 6.84
C ASN A 93 3.00 1.20 8.15
N ASP A 94 1.80 1.22 8.74
CA ASP A 94 1.46 0.51 10.00
C ASP A 94 1.40 -1.03 9.89
N GLY A 95 1.27 -1.57 8.68
CA GLY A 95 1.22 -3.00 8.37
C GLY A 95 -0.19 -3.57 8.20
N TYR A 96 -1.24 -2.79 8.44
CA TYR A 96 -2.62 -3.30 8.53
C TYR A 96 -3.50 -2.94 7.34
N ASN A 97 -3.08 -2.02 6.49
CA ASN A 97 -3.92 -1.49 5.42
C ASN A 97 -3.16 -1.39 4.09
N TRP A 98 -3.74 -1.93 3.02
CA TRP A 98 -3.36 -1.58 1.66
C TRP A 98 -3.91 -0.18 1.33
N LYS A 99 -3.04 0.80 1.09
CA LYS A 99 -3.41 2.22 0.93
C LYS A 99 -3.65 2.65 -0.52
N GLY A 100 -3.85 1.71 -1.44
CA GLY A 100 -4.26 1.99 -2.83
C GLY A 100 -3.12 2.24 -3.81
N ASP A 101 -1.89 2.44 -3.33
CA ASP A 101 -0.69 2.34 -4.18
C ASP A 101 -0.12 0.89 -4.14
N PRO A 102 0.54 0.40 -5.21
CA PRO A 102 1.04 -0.97 -5.28
C PRO A 102 2.04 -1.33 -4.17
N ASN A 103 2.72 -0.33 -3.62
CA ASN A 103 3.75 -0.46 -2.59
C ASN A 103 3.22 -0.10 -1.17
N SER A 104 2.02 0.46 -1.09
CA SER A 104 1.32 0.93 0.11
C SER A 104 2.17 1.83 1.02
N THR A 105 2.89 2.82 0.49
CA THR A 105 3.92 3.57 1.24
C THR A 105 3.47 4.96 1.69
N LEU A 106 3.59 5.25 2.98
CA LEU A 106 3.48 6.60 3.55
C LEU A 106 4.81 7.36 3.48
N SER A 107 5.95 6.66 3.48
CA SER A 107 7.28 7.28 3.43
C SER A 107 7.83 7.47 2.01
N GLY A 108 7.10 7.04 0.97
CA GLY A 108 7.50 7.22 -0.44
C GLY A 108 8.74 6.41 -0.85
N GLN A 109 9.16 5.43 -0.05
CA GLN A 109 10.30 4.58 -0.38
C GLN A 109 9.88 3.38 -1.25
N ASP A 110 10.68 3.01 -2.23
CA ASP A 110 10.36 1.93 -3.17
C ASP A 110 10.35 0.52 -2.55
N ILE A 111 9.68 -0.41 -3.23
CA ILE A 111 9.72 -1.86 -2.98
C ILE A 111 10.14 -2.57 -4.28
N PRO A 112 11.19 -3.42 -4.28
CA PRO A 112 12.13 -3.69 -3.19
C PRO A 112 12.97 -2.47 -2.77
N GLN A 113 13.54 -2.49 -1.56
CA GLN A 113 14.46 -1.43 -1.15
C GLN A 113 15.76 -1.56 -1.95
N LEU A 114 16.01 -0.60 -2.84
CA LEU A 114 17.25 -0.55 -3.60
C LEU A 114 18.40 0.00 -2.76
N PRO A 115 19.64 -0.46 -2.97
CA PRO A 115 20.80 0.15 -2.33
C PRO A 115 20.95 1.63 -2.76
N PRO A 116 21.51 2.50 -1.89
CA PRO A 116 21.82 3.87 -2.27
C PRO A 116 22.76 3.89 -3.47
N GLY A 117 22.34 4.53 -4.57
CA GLY A 117 23.09 4.56 -5.84
C GLY A 117 22.18 4.74 -7.05
N PRO A 118 22.75 4.80 -8.27
CA PRO A 118 21.94 4.80 -9.49
C PRO A 118 21.07 3.54 -9.51
N PRO A 119 19.78 3.65 -9.89
CA PRO A 119 18.92 2.48 -9.96
C PRO A 119 19.57 1.43 -10.87
N PRO A 120 19.54 0.14 -10.50
CA PRO A 120 19.95 -0.90 -11.43
C PRO A 120 19.11 -0.74 -12.70
N PRO A 121 19.67 -0.99 -13.90
CA PRO A 121 18.88 -1.00 -15.12
C PRO A 121 17.68 -1.93 -14.87
N ALA A 122 16.47 -1.38 -15.02
CA ALA A 122 15.25 -2.10 -14.72
C ALA A 122 15.32 -3.46 -15.41
N ALA A 123 15.20 -4.54 -14.64
CA ALA A 123 14.89 -5.82 -15.25
C ALA A 123 13.62 -5.59 -16.06
N ALA A 124 13.69 -5.82 -17.37
CA ALA A 124 12.58 -5.65 -18.28
C ALA A 124 11.49 -6.68 -17.96
N GLY A 125 10.74 -6.44 -16.89
CA GLY A 125 9.36 -6.89 -16.80
C GLY A 125 8.58 -6.21 -17.93
N PRO A 126 7.52 -6.83 -18.46
CA PRO A 126 6.72 -6.24 -19.53
C PRO A 126 6.33 -4.84 -19.08
N GLY A 127 6.81 -3.84 -19.83
CA GLY A 127 6.74 -2.43 -19.48
C GLY A 127 5.32 -2.08 -19.07
N GLY A 128 5.12 -1.80 -17.78
CA GLY A 128 3.90 -1.16 -17.33
C GLY A 128 3.77 0.13 -18.11
N ALA A 129 2.67 0.28 -18.85
CA ALA A 129 2.38 1.52 -19.54
C ALA A 129 2.55 2.68 -18.54
N PRO A 130 3.19 3.80 -18.94
CA PRO A 130 3.27 4.96 -18.07
C PRO A 130 1.85 5.27 -17.55
N PRO A 131 1.71 5.62 -16.27
CA PRO A 131 0.40 5.96 -15.72
C PRO A 131 -0.22 7.03 -16.63
N PRO A 132 -1.52 6.91 -16.96
CA PRO A 132 -2.15 7.90 -17.82
C PRO A 132 -1.95 9.29 -17.20
N PRO A 133 -1.61 10.31 -18.01
CA PRO A 133 -1.39 11.64 -17.47
C PRO A 133 -2.66 12.11 -16.76
N ILE A 134 -2.49 12.57 -15.52
CA ILE A 134 -3.58 13.20 -14.78
C ILE A 134 -3.81 14.58 -15.42
N ALA A 135 -4.95 14.74 -16.08
CA ALA A 135 -5.36 16.04 -16.60
C ALA A 135 -5.98 16.87 -15.48
N ALA A 136 -5.36 18.01 -15.16
CA ALA A 136 -5.92 19.02 -14.28
C ALA A 136 -6.50 20.17 -15.13
N ALA A 137 -7.64 20.71 -14.70
CA ALA A 137 -8.27 21.86 -15.32
C ALA A 137 -8.50 22.95 -14.27
N GLU A 138 -8.19 24.19 -14.62
CA GLU A 138 -8.50 25.34 -13.77
C GLU A 138 -10.02 25.59 -13.82
N TYR A 139 -10.65 25.62 -12.64
CA TYR A 139 -12.07 25.89 -12.47
C TYR A 139 -12.28 27.29 -11.91
N ASP A 140 -13.06 28.12 -12.59
CA ASP A 140 -13.46 29.44 -12.11
C ASP A 140 -14.74 29.33 -11.26
N PRO A 141 -14.67 29.53 -9.93
CA PRO A 141 -15.83 29.41 -9.05
C PRO A 141 -16.83 30.57 -9.17
N ALA A 142 -16.47 31.70 -9.79
CA ALA A 142 -17.38 32.82 -9.99
C ALA A 142 -18.35 32.57 -11.15
N THR A 143 -17.86 31.96 -12.23
CA THR A 143 -18.65 31.65 -13.42
C THR A 143 -19.09 30.18 -13.50
N GLY A 144 -18.46 29.31 -12.72
CA GLY A 144 -18.68 27.87 -12.74
C GLY A 144 -18.10 27.19 -13.98
N THR A 145 -17.09 27.77 -14.63
CA THR A 145 -16.56 27.25 -15.89
C THR A 145 -15.18 26.63 -15.73
N TYR A 146 -14.86 25.61 -16.54
CA TYR A 146 -13.52 25.03 -16.65
C TYR A 146 -13.24 24.63 -18.10
N THR A 147 -11.95 24.53 -18.45
CA THR A 147 -11.53 24.06 -19.77
C THR A 147 -11.19 22.57 -19.70
N GLY A 148 -11.85 21.75 -20.50
CA GLY A 148 -11.60 20.32 -20.57
C GLY A 148 -10.27 19.96 -21.25
N PRO A 149 -9.80 18.71 -21.12
CA PRO A 149 -8.59 18.23 -21.81
C PRO A 149 -8.66 18.31 -23.34
N ASP A 150 -9.88 18.43 -23.88
CA ASP A 150 -10.20 18.63 -25.30
C ASP A 150 -10.16 20.11 -25.73
N GLY A 151 -9.81 21.03 -24.82
CA GLY A 151 -9.75 22.47 -25.06
C GLY A 151 -11.11 23.16 -25.14
N ARG A 152 -12.21 22.45 -24.87
CA ARG A 152 -13.56 23.04 -24.85
C ARG A 152 -13.88 23.55 -23.46
N GLN A 153 -14.60 24.68 -23.41
CA GLN A 153 -15.09 25.22 -22.15
C GLN A 153 -16.38 24.48 -21.75
N TYR A 154 -16.42 24.02 -20.51
CA TYR A 154 -17.56 23.38 -19.88
C TYR A 154 -18.02 24.19 -18.68
N THR A 155 -19.32 24.14 -18.42
CA THR A 155 -19.93 24.82 -17.26
C THR A 155 -20.43 23.78 -16.28
N ARG A 156 -20.03 23.93 -15.03
CA ARG A 156 -20.43 23.13 -13.88
C ARG A 156 -20.95 24.05 -12.77
N SER A 157 -22.22 24.41 -12.89
CA SER A 157 -22.88 25.43 -12.07
C SER A 157 -23.31 24.97 -10.67
N ASP A 158 -23.32 23.66 -10.39
CA ASP A 158 -23.59 23.06 -9.08
C ASP A 158 -22.49 23.36 -8.05
N LEU A 159 -21.27 23.66 -8.51
CA LEU A 159 -20.11 23.98 -7.67
C LEU A 159 -19.78 25.48 -7.68
N ALA A 160 -20.54 26.31 -8.38
CA ALA A 160 -20.30 27.74 -8.51
C ALA A 160 -20.71 28.47 -7.22
N GLN A 161 -20.15 29.65 -6.96
CA GLN A 161 -20.56 30.46 -5.80
C GLN A 161 -22.03 30.92 -5.88
N THR A 162 -22.58 30.92 -7.09
CA THR A 162 -24.00 31.20 -7.38
C THR A 162 -24.88 29.96 -7.29
N ALA A 163 -24.32 28.78 -6.98
CA ALA A 163 -25.09 27.55 -6.83
C ALA A 163 -26.11 27.67 -5.69
N PRO A 164 -27.29 27.03 -5.82
CA PRO A 164 -28.25 26.95 -4.72
C PRO A 164 -27.59 26.29 -3.50
N LYS A 165 -27.52 27.01 -2.38
CA LYS A 165 -26.86 26.54 -1.14
C LYS A 165 -27.57 25.37 -0.46
N ASP A 166 -28.76 25.00 -0.93
CA ASP A 166 -29.63 23.99 -0.34
C ASP A 166 -29.54 22.62 -1.05
N GLN A 167 -28.36 22.27 -1.60
CA GLN A 167 -28.11 20.90 -2.06
C GLN A 167 -27.81 19.99 -0.85
N THR A 168 -28.87 19.43 -0.28
CA THR A 168 -28.75 18.37 0.73
C THR A 168 -28.48 17.03 0.04
N TRP A 169 -27.84 16.07 0.73
CA TRP A 169 -27.56 14.75 0.13
C TRP A 169 -28.83 14.04 -0.37
N GLN A 170 -29.98 14.38 0.20
CA GLN A 170 -31.29 13.87 -0.18
C GLN A 170 -31.68 14.25 -1.62
N SER A 171 -31.22 15.40 -2.13
CA SER A 171 -31.52 15.82 -3.52
C SER A 171 -30.77 15.01 -4.57
N MET A 172 -29.71 14.28 -4.19
CA MET A 172 -29.01 13.35 -5.08
C MET A 172 -29.76 12.02 -5.29
N LEU A 173 -30.77 11.74 -4.45
CA LEU A 173 -31.58 10.52 -4.52
C LEU A 173 -32.89 10.71 -5.28
N LEU A 174 -33.23 11.94 -5.62
CA LEU A 174 -34.43 12.26 -6.37
C LEU A 174 -34.05 12.57 -7.83
N PRO A 175 -34.80 12.05 -8.81
CA PRO A 175 -34.56 12.40 -10.20
C PRO A 175 -34.73 13.91 -10.40
N PRO A 176 -33.93 14.54 -11.26
CA PRO A 176 -34.00 15.98 -11.47
C PRO A 176 -35.41 16.38 -11.93
N PRO A 177 -35.97 17.49 -11.41
CA PRO A 177 -37.26 17.98 -11.90
C PRO A 177 -37.14 18.28 -13.39
N VAL A 178 -38.03 17.68 -14.16
CA VAL A 178 -38.14 17.90 -15.61
C VAL A 178 -38.66 19.33 -15.83
N PRO A 179 -38.08 20.12 -16.76
CA PRO A 179 -38.55 21.46 -17.08
C PRO A 179 -39.98 21.48 -17.64
#